data_AF-A0A914DJ60-F1
#
_entry.id   AF-A0A914DJ60-F1
#
_cell.length_a   1.000
_cell.length_b   1.000
_cell.length_c   1.000
_cell.angle_alpha   90.00
_cell.angle_beta   90.00
_cell.angle_gamma   90.00
#
_symmetry.space_group_name_H-M   'P 1'
#
loop_
_entity.id
_entity.type
_entity.pdbx_description
1 polymer ?
#
loop_
_entity_poly.entity_id
_entity_poly.type
_entity_poly.pdbx_seq_one_letter_code
_entity_poly.pdbx_strand_id
1 'polypeptide(L)'
;MFNGSKMSTIDSSHKNVPWAKETFGWDDETEKYEEEWTFQQDSALSHRAKETQAWFRENVPDFINNKKWPPYSPDLNPLDYAIWGYLEAKACEKPHKLINSLKKAIKKAWDEMPDEMVARVVDSWPGRL
;
A
#
# COMPACT_ATOMS: atom_id res chain seq x y z
N MET A 1 7.05 -33.64 6.21
CA MET A 1 6.79 -33.42 7.65
C MET A 1 6.76 -31.91 7.86
N PHE A 2 5.57 -31.32 7.98
CA PHE A 2 5.44 -29.90 8.28
C PHE A 2 5.64 -29.72 9.78
N ASN A 3 6.78 -29.14 10.16
CA ASN A 3 7.03 -28.80 11.55
C ASN A 3 6.19 -27.55 11.87
N GLY A 4 5.17 -27.73 12.70
CA GLY A 4 4.35 -26.66 13.25
C GLY A 4 5.23 -25.77 14.12
N SER A 5 5.77 -24.71 13.52
CA SER A 5 6.34 -23.62 14.29
C SER A 5 5.19 -22.77 14.82
N LYS A 6 5.20 -22.69 16.15
CA LYS A 6 4.23 -22.04 17.02
C LYS A 6 3.81 -20.67 16.49
N MET A 7 2.51 -20.41 16.61
CA MET A 7 1.94 -19.07 16.60
C MET A 7 2.68 -18.26 17.67
N SER A 8 3.66 -17.45 17.26
CA SER A 8 4.36 -16.55 18.16
C SER A 8 3.34 -15.50 18.58
N THR A 9 3.12 -15.44 19.88
CA THR A 9 2.43 -14.35 20.57
C THR A 9 2.80 -13.02 19.91
N ILE A 10 1.78 -12.29 19.48
CA ILE A 10 1.89 -10.91 19.01
C ILE A 10 2.54 -10.15 20.17
N ASP A 11 3.81 -9.84 20.01
CA ASP A 11 4.52 -8.94 20.90
C ASP A 11 3.84 -7.58 20.79
N SER A 12 3.49 -7.03 21.95
CA SER A 12 2.81 -5.76 22.15
C SER A 12 3.68 -4.53 21.84
N SER A 13 4.82 -4.71 21.16
CA SER A 13 5.61 -3.63 20.60
C SER A 13 4.86 -3.01 19.41
N HIS A 14 4.28 -1.84 19.68
CA HIS A 14 3.56 -1.03 18.72
C HIS A 14 4.49 -0.72 17.52
N LYS A 15 3.94 -0.71 16.30
CA LYS A 15 4.64 -0.45 15.01
C LYS A 15 5.36 -1.63 14.34
N ASN A 16 4.75 -2.81 14.29
CA ASN A 16 5.31 -3.94 13.55
C ASN A 16 4.72 -4.06 12.14
N VAL A 17 5.31 -3.32 11.18
CA VAL A 17 5.04 -3.51 9.75
C VAL A 17 6.33 -3.97 9.08
N PRO A 18 6.54 -5.29 8.88
CA PRO A 18 7.84 -5.84 8.50
C PRO A 18 8.44 -5.24 7.23
N TRP A 19 7.63 -5.02 6.21
CA TRP A 19 8.10 -4.41 4.95
C TRP A 19 8.52 -2.94 5.15
N ALA A 20 7.87 -2.21 6.06
CA ALA A 20 8.17 -0.81 6.32
C ALA A 20 9.51 -0.65 7.06
N LYS A 21 9.87 -1.62 7.92
CA LYS A 21 11.18 -1.60 8.61
C LYS A 21 12.35 -1.65 7.64
N GLU A 22 12.24 -2.49 6.62
CA GLU A 22 13.25 -2.59 5.56
C GLU A 22 13.23 -1.36 4.66
N THR A 23 12.05 -0.82 4.35
CA THR A 23 11.89 0.29 3.39
C THR A 23 12.31 1.64 3.97
N PHE A 24 11.92 1.95 5.21
CA PHE A 24 12.07 3.28 5.82
C PHE A 24 13.11 3.31 6.95
N GLY A 25 13.90 2.24 7.09
CA GLY A 25 14.95 2.07 8.11
C GLY A 25 14.40 2.04 9.54
N TRP A 26 14.31 0.87 10.16
CA TRP A 26 13.92 0.76 11.57
C TRP A 26 15.13 0.68 12.49
N ASP A 27 15.18 1.59 13.47
CA ASP A 27 16.19 1.61 14.53
C ASP A 27 15.64 0.91 15.79
N ASP A 28 16.22 -0.24 16.14
CA ASP A 28 15.85 -1.03 17.32
C ASP A 28 16.26 -0.36 18.65
N GLU A 29 17.24 0.54 18.65
CA GLU A 29 17.66 1.27 19.87
C GLU A 29 16.69 2.41 20.18
N THR A 30 16.24 3.13 19.15
CA THR A 30 15.35 4.30 19.33
C THR A 30 13.87 4.01 19.13
N GLU A 31 13.53 2.80 18.65
CA GLU A 31 12.17 2.36 18.27
C GLU A 31 11.47 3.32 17.29
N LYS A 32 12.24 3.78 16.29
CA LYS A 32 11.81 4.77 15.30
C LYS A 32 12.20 4.37 13.88
N TYR A 33 11.47 4.93 12.93
CA TYR A 33 11.87 4.91 11.53
C TYR A 33 12.88 6.05 11.27
N GLU A 34 13.89 5.78 10.45
CA GLU A 34 14.86 6.76 9.95
C GLU A 34 14.18 7.75 9.00
N GLU A 35 13.22 7.27 8.20
CA GLU A 35 12.41 8.07 7.30
C GLU A 35 10.97 8.26 7.82
N GLU A 36 10.46 9.48 7.69
CA GLU A 36 9.04 9.75 7.94
C GLU A 36 8.19 9.27 6.77
N TRP A 37 7.07 8.59 7.09
CA TRP A 37 6.14 8.11 6.07
C TRP A 37 4.70 8.13 6.59
N THR A 38 3.76 8.33 5.67
CA THR A 38 2.32 8.34 5.94
C THR A 38 1.64 7.30 5.07
N PHE A 39 0.84 6.42 5.67
CA PHE A 39 0.04 5.46 4.92
C PHE A 39 -1.22 6.13 4.34
N GLN A 40 -1.47 5.93 3.04
CA GLN A 40 -2.68 6.41 2.36
C GLN A 40 -3.52 5.22 1.87
N GLN A 41 -4.84 5.34 2.01
CA GLN A 41 -5.82 4.38 1.50
C GLN A 41 -7.09 5.11 1.05
N ASP A 42 -7.89 4.45 0.22
CA ASP A 42 -9.17 4.99 -0.26
C ASP A 42 -10.27 4.94 0.84
N SER A 43 -11.47 5.40 0.48
CA SER A 43 -12.63 5.44 1.40
C SER A 43 -13.53 4.20 1.35
N ALA A 44 -13.03 3.05 0.86
CA ALA A 44 -13.81 1.81 0.83
C ALA A 44 -14.35 1.44 2.21
N LEU A 45 -15.50 0.75 2.25
CA LEU A 45 -16.20 0.45 3.52
C LEU A 45 -15.32 -0.32 4.51
N SER A 46 -14.51 -1.27 4.04
CA SER A 46 -13.53 -2.00 4.85
C SER A 46 -12.50 -1.05 5.48
N HIS A 47 -11.97 -0.08 4.73
CA HIS A 47 -10.98 0.87 5.22
C HIS A 47 -11.57 1.85 6.23
N ARG A 48 -12.88 2.14 6.16
CA ARG A 48 -13.58 3.00 7.13
C ARG A 48 -13.99 2.28 8.42
N ALA A 49 -13.83 0.96 8.50
CA ALA A 49 -14.20 0.19 9.69
C ALA A 49 -13.41 0.68 10.92
N LYS A 50 -14.07 0.69 12.09
CA LYS A 50 -13.45 1.15 13.34
C LYS A 50 -12.19 0.34 13.69
N GLU A 51 -12.26 -0.97 13.48
CA GLU A 51 -11.16 -1.91 13.73
C GLU A 51 -9.96 -1.61 12.82
N THR A 52 -10.19 -1.45 11.51
CA THR A 52 -9.14 -1.09 10.55
C THR A 52 -8.48 0.23 10.90
N GLN A 53 -9.27 1.25 11.23
CA GLN A 53 -8.74 2.56 11.63
C GLN A 53 -8.00 2.50 12.98
N ALA A 54 -8.40 1.64 13.91
CA ALA A 54 -7.68 1.43 15.18
C ALA A 54 -6.34 0.74 14.94
N TRP A 55 -6.33 -0.30 14.10
CA TRP A 55 -5.11 -1.01 13.74
C TRP A 55 -4.05 -0.08 13.16
N PHE A 56 -4.41 0.80 12.21
CA PHE A 56 -3.45 1.77 11.66
C PHE A 56 -2.91 2.74 12.73
N ARG A 57 -3.76 3.24 13.64
CA ARG A 57 -3.28 4.12 14.74
C ARG A 57 -2.23 3.46 15.63
N GLU A 58 -2.31 2.14 15.80
CA GLU A 58 -1.42 1.38 16.68
C GLU A 58 -0.16 0.87 15.97
N ASN A 59 -0.22 0.70 14.65
CA ASN A 59 0.80 -0.04 13.89
C ASN A 59 1.59 0.78 12.87
N VAL A 60 1.15 1.99 12.50
CA VAL A 60 1.89 2.85 11.56
C VAL A 60 2.17 4.22 12.18
N PRO A 61 3.28 4.90 11.82
CA PRO A 61 3.65 6.19 12.41
C PRO A 61 2.64 7.30 12.08
N ASP A 62 2.13 7.34 10.85
CA ASP A 62 1.04 8.21 10.43
C ASP A 62 0.21 7.55 9.32
N PHE A 63 -1.06 7.94 9.24
CA PHE A 63 -1.93 7.57 8.13
C PHE A 63 -3.04 8.59 7.89
N ILE A 64 -3.51 8.63 6.65
CA ILE A 64 -4.66 9.44 6.26
C ILE A 64 -5.93 8.69 6.69
N ASN A 65 -6.46 9.10 7.84
CA ASN A 65 -7.68 8.51 8.37
C ASN A 65 -8.93 8.92 7.58
N ASN A 66 -10.02 8.19 7.81
CA ASN A 66 -11.29 8.40 7.10
C ASN A 66 -11.93 9.78 7.27
N LYS A 67 -11.52 10.59 8.27
CA LYS A 67 -11.99 11.97 8.45
C LYS A 67 -11.18 12.97 7.64
N LYS A 68 -9.91 12.67 7.35
CA LYS A 68 -9.02 13.49 6.54
C LYS A 68 -9.24 13.26 5.04
N TRP A 69 -9.66 12.06 4.65
CA TRP A 69 -9.92 11.72 3.25
C TRP A 69 -11.28 12.24 2.78
N PRO A 70 -11.36 13.02 1.69
CA PRO A 70 -12.63 13.50 1.17
C PRO A 70 -13.46 12.36 0.57
N PRO A 71 -14.80 12.38 0.74
CA PRO A 71 -15.67 11.32 0.25
C PRO A 71 -15.67 11.27 -1.28
N TYR A 72 -15.79 10.06 -1.86
CA TYR A 72 -15.95 9.84 -3.31
C TYR A 72 -14.88 10.51 -4.18
N SER A 73 -13.62 10.43 -3.75
CA SER A 73 -12.50 11.10 -4.41
C SER A 73 -11.51 10.12 -5.06
N PRO A 74 -11.93 9.36 -6.10
CA PRO A 74 -11.01 8.49 -6.86
C PRO A 74 -9.91 9.33 -7.54
N ASP A 75 -10.21 10.58 -7.90
CA ASP A 75 -9.25 11.52 -8.49
C ASP A 75 -8.06 11.88 -7.58
N LEU A 76 -8.15 11.51 -6.29
CA LEU A 76 -7.10 11.72 -5.31
C LEU A 76 -6.28 10.48 -5.01
N ASN A 77 -6.69 9.28 -5.43
CA ASN A 77 -5.93 8.07 -5.15
C ASN A 77 -4.91 7.84 -6.28
N PRO A 78 -3.59 7.92 -6.02
CA PRO A 78 -2.54 7.65 -7.02
C PRO A 78 -2.73 6.35 -7.78
N LEU A 79 -3.24 5.33 -7.08
CA LEU A 79 -3.52 4.05 -7.69
C LEU A 79 -4.66 4.15 -8.73
N ASP A 80 -5.73 4.88 -8.41
CA ASP A 80 -6.91 4.99 -9.27
C ASP A 80 -6.71 5.89 -10.47
N TYR A 81 -6.13 7.09 -10.30
CA TYR A 81 -6.03 8.03 -11.41
C TYR A 81 -4.87 7.75 -12.38
N ALA A 82 -3.94 6.85 -12.05
CA ALA A 82 -2.77 6.56 -12.90
C ALA A 82 -2.36 5.08 -12.94
N ILE A 83 -2.01 4.49 -11.79
CA ILE A 83 -1.31 3.19 -11.76
C ILE A 83 -2.19 2.06 -12.30
N TRP A 84 -3.46 1.99 -11.91
CA TRP A 84 -4.38 0.96 -12.40
C TRP A 84 -4.62 1.06 -13.90
N GLY A 85 -4.78 2.27 -14.44
CA GLY A 85 -4.96 2.49 -15.88
C GLY A 85 -3.74 2.03 -16.69
N TYR A 86 -2.53 2.28 -16.18
CA TYR A 86 -1.30 1.78 -16.82
C TYR A 86 -1.22 0.25 -16.80
N LEU A 87 -1.47 -0.36 -15.64
CA LEU A 87 -1.40 -1.81 -15.48
C LEU A 87 -2.44 -2.50 -16.33
N GLU A 88 -3.66 -1.97 -16.42
CA GLU A 88 -4.71 -2.50 -17.29
C GLU A 88 -4.29 -2.38 -18.76
N ALA A 89 -3.83 -1.21 -19.20
CA ALA A 89 -3.40 -1.00 -20.59
C ALA A 89 -2.29 -1.97 -21.01
N LYS A 90 -1.35 -2.29 -20.11
CA LYS A 90 -0.23 -3.20 -20.37
C LYS A 90 -0.58 -4.68 -20.21
N ALA A 91 -1.28 -5.03 -19.14
CA ALA A 91 -1.62 -6.42 -18.87
C ALA A 91 -2.70 -6.92 -19.84
N CYS A 92 -3.64 -6.05 -20.26
CA CYS A 92 -4.78 -6.41 -21.09
C CYS A 92 -4.59 -6.10 -22.59
N GLU A 93 -3.35 -5.87 -23.07
CA GLU A 93 -3.06 -5.77 -24.52
C GLU A 93 -3.57 -6.98 -25.31
N LYS A 94 -3.70 -8.14 -24.64
CA LYS A 94 -4.27 -9.38 -25.18
C LYS A 94 -5.23 -10.01 -24.18
N PRO A 95 -6.29 -10.69 -24.65
CA PRO A 95 -7.21 -11.39 -23.77
C PRO A 95 -6.55 -12.61 -23.11
N HIS A 96 -6.87 -12.83 -21.84
CA HIS A 96 -6.39 -13.98 -21.07
C HIS A 96 -7.51 -14.99 -20.83
N LYS A 97 -7.25 -16.27 -21.11
CA LYS A 97 -8.20 -17.36 -20.85
C LYS A 97 -8.12 -17.92 -19.42
N LEU A 98 -7.02 -17.65 -18.72
CA LEU A 98 -6.71 -18.22 -17.41
C LEU A 98 -6.31 -17.12 -16.44
N ILE A 99 -6.82 -17.18 -15.21
CA ILE A 99 -6.48 -16.26 -14.12
C ILE A 99 -4.96 -16.23 -13.88
N ASN A 100 -4.28 -17.38 -13.97
CA ASN A 100 -2.82 -17.44 -13.80
C ASN A 100 -2.07 -16.70 -14.91
N SER A 101 -2.59 -16.67 -16.14
CA SER A 101 -2.00 -15.88 -17.22
C SER A 101 -2.17 -14.38 -16.96
N LEU A 102 -3.34 -13.97 -16.49
CA LEU A 102 -3.61 -12.57 -16.14
C LEU A 102 -2.73 -12.11 -14.98
N LYS A 103 -2.61 -12.90 -13.91
CA LYS A 103 -1.72 -12.60 -12.77
C LYS A 103 -0.27 -12.41 -13.21
N LYS A 104 0.23 -13.24 -14.12
CA LYS A 104 1.59 -13.10 -14.67
C LYS A 104 1.75 -11.83 -15.49
N ALA A 105 0.75 -11.48 -16.30
CA ALA A 105 0.77 -10.26 -17.10
C ALA A 105 0.75 -8.99 -16.23
N ILE A 106 -0.08 -8.94 -15.18
CA ILE A 106 -0.13 -7.82 -14.23
C ILE A 106 1.22 -7.66 -13.51
N LYS A 107 1.81 -8.76 -13.00
CA LYS A 107 3.13 -8.72 -12.36
C LYS A 107 4.21 -8.21 -13.31
N LYS A 108 4.23 -8.72 -14.55
CA LYS A 108 5.16 -8.25 -15.56
C LYS A 108 4.99 -6.76 -15.84
N ALA A 109 3.75 -6.28 -15.98
CA ALA A 109 3.46 -4.86 -16.21
C ALA A 109 3.89 -3.97 -15.03
N TRP A 110 3.78 -4.49 -13.79
CA TRP A 110 4.29 -3.82 -12.60
C TRP A 110 5.82 -3.74 -12.61
N ASP A 111 6.50 -4.87 -12.85
CA ASP A 111 7.97 -4.95 -12.86
C ASP A 111 8.59 -4.11 -14.00
N GLU A 112 7.86 -3.91 -15.10
CA GLU A 112 8.26 -3.07 -16.24
C GLU A 112 7.80 -1.60 -16.12
N MET A 113 7.08 -1.23 -15.05
CA MET A 113 6.66 0.15 -14.84
C MET A 113 7.88 1.01 -14.50
N PRO A 114 8.13 2.13 -15.21
CA PRO A 114 9.27 2.99 -14.88
C PRO A 114 9.09 3.63 -13.49
N ASP A 115 10.12 3.58 -12.64
CA ASP A 115 10.10 4.23 -11.32
C ASP A 115 9.80 5.73 -11.42
N GLU A 116 10.29 6.40 -12.47
CA GLU A 116 9.99 7.80 -12.77
C GLU A 116 8.49 8.08 -12.95
N MET A 117 7.71 7.09 -13.38
CA MET A 117 6.26 7.22 -13.49
C MET A 117 5.64 7.23 -12.09
N VAL A 118 6.05 6.31 -11.23
CA VAL A 118 5.57 6.22 -9.84
C VAL A 118 5.91 7.51 -9.09
N ALA A 119 7.16 7.98 -9.20
CA ALA A 119 7.60 9.24 -8.61
C ALA A 119 6.74 10.42 -9.08
N ARG A 120 6.55 10.60 -10.39
CA ARG A 120 5.70 11.68 -10.95
C ARG A 120 4.26 11.62 -10.47
N VAL A 121 3.70 10.41 -10.34
CA VAL A 121 2.35 10.20 -9.83
C VAL A 121 2.27 10.69 -8.38
N VAL A 122 3.19 10.25 -7.52
CA VAL A 122 3.26 10.67 -6.11
C VAL A 122 3.50 12.19 -5.99
N ASP A 123 4.42 12.75 -6.76
CA ASP A 123 4.74 14.19 -6.75
C ASP A 123 3.56 15.06 -7.22
N SER A 124 2.69 14.52 -8.08
CA SER A 124 1.49 15.23 -8.54
C SER A 124 0.35 15.25 -7.52
N TRP A 125 0.42 14.37 -6.51
CA TRP A 125 -0.67 14.17 -5.55
C TRP A 125 -1.00 15.42 -4.72
N PRO A 126 -0.04 16.20 -4.18
CA PRO A 126 -0.36 17.42 -3.42
C PRO A 126 -1.13 18.46 -4.22
N GLY A 127 -0.93 18.54 -5.53
CA GLY A 127 -1.66 19.46 -6.42
C GLY A 127 -3.10 19.03 -6.71
N ARG A 128 -3.51 17.84 -6.25
CA ARG A 128 -4.86 17.32 -6.42
C ARG A 128 -5.73 17.51 -5.16
N LEU A 129 -5.12 17.76 -4.00
CA LEU A 129 -5.80 18.05 -2.72
C LEU A 129 -6.50 19.42 -2.72
#